data_AF-A0A5D8Z318-F1
#
_entry.id   AF-A0A5D8Z318-F1
#
_cell.length_a   1.000
_cell.length_b   1.000
_cell.length_c   1.000
_cell.angle_alpha   90.00
_cell.angle_beta   90.00
_cell.angle_gamma   90.00
#
_symmetry.space_group_name_H-M   'P 1'
#
loop_
_entity.id
_entity.type
_entity.pdbx_description
1 polymer ?
#
loop_
_entity_poly.entity_id
_entity_poly.type
_entity_poly.pdbx_seq_one_letter_code
_entity_poly.pdbx_strand_id
1 'polypeptide(L)'
;MKTHTRGSARAPRCWSATSTCRRWTNCWSRSRAFALDWPARDRIAVQPECLGTLDAQRALAAWVRDPENTVAPAGIEARRLRVYADLFFNNLSGLLASTFPVIRATLGASGWDALVRDFMREHAARTPVFTELARELVQYLDARASCRRDDPAWLHELAHYEWAEIALQVSEARAADVPHDPDGDFRTGIPVPSPLAWPLAYDWPVHRIGPG
;
A
#
# COMPACT_ATOMS: atom_id res chain seq x y z
N MET A 1 45.83 -12.19 -60.99
CA MET A 1 46.08 -10.79 -60.55
C MET A 1 45.88 -10.70 -59.05
N LYS A 2 46.57 -9.78 -58.38
CA LYS A 2 46.91 -9.72 -56.95
C LYS A 2 45.73 -9.54 -55.96
N THR A 3 46.01 -9.91 -54.69
CA THR A 3 45.60 -9.33 -53.37
C THR A 3 44.24 -9.60 -52.69
N HIS A 4 44.28 -10.44 -51.62
CA HIS A 4 44.17 -10.15 -50.17
C HIS A 4 42.99 -9.38 -49.51
N THR A 5 42.28 -10.09 -48.58
CA THR A 5 41.81 -9.77 -47.18
C THR A 5 40.86 -8.59 -46.91
N ARG A 6 39.94 -8.52 -45.92
CA ARG A 6 39.46 -9.22 -44.68
C ARG A 6 38.01 -8.66 -44.48
N GLY A 7 36.98 -9.34 -43.96
CA GLY A 7 36.79 -9.88 -42.61
C GLY A 7 35.48 -9.29 -42.01
N SER A 8 34.55 -10.13 -41.52
CA SER A 8 33.51 -9.76 -40.55
C SER A 8 32.88 -11.03 -39.96
N ALA A 9 33.09 -11.21 -38.66
CA ALA A 9 32.60 -12.34 -37.86
C ALA A 9 31.09 -12.24 -37.58
N ARG A 10 30.40 -13.39 -37.61
CA ARG A 10 29.06 -13.57 -37.01
C ARG A 10 29.18 -14.64 -35.93
N ALA A 11 28.82 -14.28 -34.70
CA ALA A 11 28.68 -15.18 -33.57
C ALA A 11 27.20 -15.59 -33.39
N PRO A 12 26.87 -16.87 -33.18
CA PRO A 12 25.61 -17.29 -32.58
C PRO A 12 25.77 -17.42 -31.06
N ARG A 13 24.75 -16.94 -30.32
CA ARG A 13 24.64 -17.08 -28.87
C ARG A 13 24.13 -18.49 -28.53
N CYS A 14 24.98 -19.30 -27.92
CA CYS A 14 24.60 -20.57 -27.29
C CYS A 14 24.10 -20.29 -25.86
N TRP A 15 22.91 -20.80 -25.53
CA TRP A 15 22.40 -20.93 -24.17
C TRP A 15 22.63 -22.36 -23.68
N SER A 16 23.34 -22.50 -22.56
CA SER A 16 23.42 -23.68 -21.69
C SER A 16 23.80 -23.16 -20.29
N ALA A 17 23.45 -23.74 -19.14
CA ALA A 17 22.85 -25.01 -18.81
C ALA A 17 22.33 -24.98 -17.34
N THR A 18 21.34 -25.84 -17.05
CA THR A 18 21.30 -26.76 -15.90
C THR A 18 21.13 -26.24 -14.45
N SER A 19 19.94 -26.56 -13.92
CA SER A 19 19.53 -26.67 -12.51
C SER A 19 20.50 -27.51 -11.66
N THR A 20 20.87 -27.01 -10.47
CA THR A 20 21.52 -27.82 -9.43
C THR A 20 20.89 -27.56 -8.04
N CYS A 21 19.90 -28.38 -7.68
CA CYS A 21 19.51 -28.61 -6.27
C CYS A 21 20.54 -29.55 -5.63
N ARG A 22 21.21 -29.11 -4.55
CA ARG A 22 22.04 -29.99 -3.72
C ARG A 22 21.20 -30.64 -2.63
N ARG A 23 20.99 -31.94 -2.79
CA ARG A 23 20.58 -32.89 -1.77
C ARG A 23 21.75 -33.09 -0.78
N TRP A 24 21.49 -32.98 0.51
CA TRP A 24 22.38 -33.49 1.56
C TRP A 24 21.70 -34.67 2.24
N THR A 25 22.36 -35.82 2.18
CA THR A 25 22.08 -37.03 2.96
C THR A 25 23.22 -37.18 3.95
N ASN A 26 22.92 -37.42 5.24
CA ASN A 26 23.46 -38.57 5.98
C ASN A 26 22.99 -38.66 7.45
N CYS A 27 22.82 -39.93 7.87
CA CYS A 27 22.95 -40.50 9.21
C CYS A 27 21.76 -40.47 10.20
N TRP A 28 21.08 -41.61 10.25
CA TRP A 28 20.33 -42.17 11.37
C TRP A 28 21.12 -42.20 12.69
N SER A 29 20.44 -42.08 13.84
CA SER A 29 20.20 -43.21 14.76
C SER A 29 19.39 -42.84 16.02
N ARG A 30 18.68 -43.85 16.52
CA ARG A 30 17.81 -43.94 17.72
C ARG A 30 18.30 -43.21 18.97
N SER A 31 17.35 -42.73 19.78
CA SER A 31 17.15 -43.21 21.17
C SER A 31 15.80 -42.78 21.77
N ARG A 32 15.25 -43.65 22.62
CA ARG A 32 13.95 -43.57 23.29
C ARG A 32 14.00 -42.70 24.55
N ALA A 33 12.83 -42.12 24.84
CA ALA A 33 12.21 -41.87 26.15
C ALA A 33 13.01 -41.15 27.24
N PHE A 34 12.56 -39.95 27.60
CA PHE A 34 12.55 -39.52 29.00
C PHE A 34 11.28 -38.68 29.24
N ALA A 35 10.35 -39.25 30.00
CA ALA A 35 9.25 -38.51 30.59
C ALA A 35 9.75 -37.94 31.92
N LEU A 36 9.76 -36.62 32.06
CA LEU A 36 9.82 -35.96 33.36
C LEU A 36 8.98 -34.68 33.30
N ASP A 37 7.87 -34.75 34.03
CA ASP A 37 7.28 -33.73 34.90
C ASP A 37 7.39 -32.25 34.46
N TRP A 38 6.25 -31.66 34.16
CA TRP A 38 6.12 -30.24 33.83
C TRP A 38 5.73 -29.47 35.11
N PRO A 39 6.64 -28.71 35.75
CA PRO A 39 6.22 -27.76 36.77
C PRO A 39 5.53 -26.58 36.09
N ALA A 40 4.49 -26.07 36.74
CA ALA A 40 3.71 -24.91 36.31
C ALA A 40 4.63 -23.78 35.83
N ARG A 41 4.59 -23.48 34.53
CA ARG A 41 5.40 -22.42 33.93
C ARG A 41 4.67 -21.09 34.00
N ASP A 42 5.24 -20.21 34.81
CA ASP A 42 5.22 -18.76 34.65
C ASP A 42 5.31 -18.36 33.17
N ARG A 43 4.64 -17.24 32.84
CA ARG A 43 4.53 -16.61 31.51
C ARG A 43 5.71 -16.95 30.60
N ILE A 44 5.47 -17.87 29.68
CA ILE A 44 6.44 -18.32 28.70
C ILE A 44 6.71 -17.16 27.73
N ALA A 45 7.93 -16.61 27.80
CA ALA A 45 8.53 -15.91 26.68
C ALA A 45 8.56 -16.87 25.49
N VAL A 46 7.84 -16.52 24.42
CA VAL A 46 7.80 -17.32 23.19
C VAL A 46 9.22 -17.42 22.64
N GLN A 47 9.81 -18.63 22.69
CA GLN A 47 11.09 -18.91 22.05
C GLN A 47 10.89 -19.01 20.52
N PRO A 48 11.75 -18.39 19.70
CA PRO A 48 11.55 -18.27 18.26
C PRO A 48 12.22 -19.43 17.55
N GLU A 49 11.69 -20.64 17.71
CA GLU A 49 12.19 -21.79 16.96
C GLU A 49 11.01 -22.36 16.16
N CYS A 50 10.98 -22.00 14.87
CA CYS A 50 9.98 -22.35 13.85
C CYS A 50 8.64 -21.60 13.86
N LEU A 51 8.64 -20.28 14.14
CA LEU A 51 7.62 -19.41 13.52
C LEU A 51 7.98 -19.31 12.04
N GLY A 52 7.08 -19.70 11.13
CA GLY A 52 7.33 -19.57 9.70
C GLY A 52 7.70 -18.13 9.36
N THR A 53 8.54 -17.91 8.35
CA THR A 53 8.99 -16.56 7.92
C THR A 53 7.82 -15.57 7.81
N LEU A 54 6.63 -16.07 7.45
CA LEU A 54 5.39 -15.32 7.37
C LEU A 54 4.87 -14.79 8.72
N ASP A 55 4.95 -15.57 9.80
CA ASP A 55 4.47 -15.13 11.12
C ASP A 55 5.39 -14.06 11.71
N ALA A 56 6.70 -14.19 11.50
CA ALA A 56 7.66 -13.15 11.84
C ALA A 56 7.43 -11.86 11.02
N GLN A 57 7.13 -11.98 9.72
CA GLN A 57 6.77 -10.84 8.87
C GLN A 57 5.47 -10.16 9.32
N ARG A 58 4.45 -10.93 9.72
CA ARG A 58 3.19 -10.42 10.25
C ARG A 58 3.38 -9.70 11.58
N ALA A 59 4.17 -10.27 12.49
CA ALA A 59 4.49 -9.64 13.78
C ALA A 59 5.24 -8.32 13.57
N LEU A 60 6.22 -8.29 12.66
CA LEU A 60 6.92 -7.06 12.29
C LEU A 60 5.97 -6.02 11.68
N ALA A 61 5.11 -6.43 10.73
CA ALA A 61 4.16 -5.53 10.08
C ALA A 61 3.14 -4.96 11.06
N ALA A 62 2.65 -5.77 12.01
CA ALA A 62 1.76 -5.31 13.09
C ALA A 62 2.47 -4.28 13.98
N TRP A 63 3.71 -4.56 14.38
CA TRP A 63 4.49 -3.63 15.22
C TRP A 63 4.80 -2.32 14.50
N VAL A 64 5.11 -2.35 13.20
CA VAL A 64 5.36 -1.13 12.41
C VAL A 64 4.12 -0.26 12.27
N ARG A 65 2.92 -0.86 12.22
CA ARG A 65 1.65 -0.13 12.15
C ARG A 65 1.24 0.46 13.50
N ASP A 66 1.51 -0.24 14.60
CA ASP A 66 1.15 0.19 15.95
C ASP A 66 2.25 -0.17 16.98
N PRO A 67 3.34 0.61 17.03
CA PRO A 67 4.50 0.31 17.86
C PRO A 67 4.24 0.52 19.36
N GLU A 68 3.24 1.31 19.73
CA GLU A 68 2.89 1.61 21.12
C GLU A 68 2.02 0.52 21.75
N ASN A 69 1.20 -0.19 20.95
CA ASN A 69 0.28 -1.22 21.45
C ASN A 69 0.66 -2.66 21.05
N THR A 70 1.72 -2.86 20.25
CA THR A 70 2.14 -4.19 19.77
C THR A 70 3.45 -4.65 20.41
N VAL A 71 3.58 -5.96 20.65
CA VAL A 71 4.83 -6.55 21.15
C VAL A 71 5.91 -6.50 20.06
N ALA A 72 7.07 -5.93 20.41
CA ALA A 72 8.21 -5.88 19.49
C ALA A 72 8.71 -7.29 19.14
N PRO A 73 9.01 -7.57 17.86
CA PRO A 73 9.54 -8.86 17.46
C PRO A 73 10.91 -9.12 18.10
N ALA A 74 11.11 -10.35 18.59
CA ALA A 74 12.36 -10.76 19.22
C ALA A 74 13.52 -10.80 18.21
N GLY A 75 14.74 -10.52 18.68
CA GLY A 75 15.96 -10.64 17.88
C GLY A 75 16.30 -9.42 17.01
N ILE A 76 15.54 -8.33 17.09
CA ILE A 76 15.86 -7.06 16.41
C ILE A 76 16.11 -5.96 17.44
N GLU A 77 17.15 -5.16 17.22
CA GLU A 77 17.48 -4.01 18.06
C GLU A 77 16.36 -2.96 18.02
N ALA A 78 15.84 -2.56 19.19
CA ALA A 78 14.70 -1.64 19.32
C ALA A 78 14.91 -0.29 18.62
N ARG A 79 16.15 0.21 18.56
CA ARG A 79 16.50 1.43 17.83
C ARG A 79 16.26 1.27 16.32
N ARG A 80 16.67 0.15 15.73
CA ARG A 80 16.51 -0.11 14.29
C ARG A 80 15.05 -0.27 13.90
N LEU A 81 14.29 -0.96 14.75
CA LEU A 81 12.84 -1.10 14.63
C LEU A 81 12.17 0.27 14.57
N ARG A 82 12.52 1.19 15.49
CA ARG A 82 12.02 2.58 15.50
C ARG A 82 12.27 3.29 14.18
N VAL A 83 13.53 3.27 13.72
CA VAL A 83 13.94 3.93 12.46
C VAL A 83 13.13 3.41 11.27
N TYR A 84 12.87 2.10 11.22
CA TYR A 84 12.06 1.51 10.16
C TYR A 84 10.59 1.94 10.23
N ALA A 85 10.00 1.96 11.42
CA ALA A 85 8.63 2.43 11.62
C ALA A 85 8.47 3.91 11.23
N ASP A 86 9.41 4.76 11.65
CA ASP A 86 9.42 6.18 11.32
C ASP A 86 9.57 6.41 9.81
N LEU A 87 10.48 5.68 9.16
CA LEU A 87 10.66 5.75 7.71
C LEU A 87 9.38 5.35 6.97
N PHE A 88 8.73 4.26 7.39
CA PHE A 88 7.50 3.80 6.75
C PHE A 88 6.36 4.81 6.95
N PHE A 89 6.18 5.32 8.17
CA PHE A 89 5.21 6.37 8.47
C PHE A 89 5.46 7.63 7.63
N ASN A 90 6.69 8.14 7.59
CA ASN A 90 7.03 9.35 6.85
C ASN A 90 6.81 9.20 5.35
N ASN A 91 7.17 8.04 4.79
CA ASN A 91 6.91 7.74 3.38
C ASN A 91 5.41 7.71 3.08
N LEU A 92 4.62 7.02 3.90
CA LEU A 92 3.17 6.93 3.71
C LEU A 92 2.48 8.29 3.92
N SER A 93 2.86 9.02 4.96
CA SER A 93 2.33 10.35 5.25
C SER A 93 2.64 11.33 4.12
N GLY A 94 3.88 11.37 3.64
CA GLY A 94 4.28 12.22 2.51
C GLY A 94 3.60 11.84 1.20
N LEU A 95 3.40 10.54 0.99
CA LEU A 95 2.67 9.98 -0.15
C LEU A 95 1.21 10.43 -0.12
N LEU A 96 0.49 10.23 0.97
CA LEU A 96 -0.92 10.65 1.06
C LEU A 96 -1.04 12.18 1.01
N ALA A 97 -0.08 12.91 1.58
CA ALA A 97 -0.08 14.37 1.61
C ALA A 97 -0.02 15.01 0.23
N SER A 98 0.54 14.33 -0.78
CA SER A 98 0.55 14.85 -2.15
C SER A 98 -0.80 14.70 -2.85
N THR A 99 -1.63 13.74 -2.43
CA THR A 99 -2.99 13.55 -2.94
C THR A 99 -4.03 14.36 -2.18
N PHE A 100 -3.78 14.66 -0.90
CA PHE A 100 -4.72 15.37 -0.01
C PHE A 100 -4.13 16.68 0.57
N PRO A 101 -3.62 17.60 -0.27
CA PRO A 101 -2.98 18.82 0.21
C PRO A 101 -3.91 19.73 1.03
N VAL A 102 -5.19 19.84 0.67
CA VAL A 102 -6.16 20.70 1.36
C VAL A 102 -6.52 20.11 2.72
N ILE A 103 -6.80 18.80 2.81
CA ILE A 103 -7.01 18.14 4.11
C ILE A 103 -5.79 18.32 5.02
N ARG A 104 -4.59 18.06 4.51
CA ARG A 104 -3.35 18.21 5.30
C ARG A 104 -3.20 19.64 5.83
N ALA A 105 -3.45 20.64 4.98
CA ALA A 105 -3.34 22.03 5.38
C ALA A 105 -4.44 22.42 6.39
N THR A 106 -5.67 21.94 6.20
CA THR A 106 -6.82 22.29 7.03
C THR A 106 -6.76 21.63 8.42
N LEU A 107 -6.29 20.37 8.51
CA LEU A 107 -6.11 19.67 9.79
C LEU A 107 -4.82 20.09 10.53
N GLY A 108 -3.86 20.69 9.82
CA GLY A 108 -2.52 20.94 10.33
C GLY A 108 -1.69 19.66 10.53
N ALA A 109 -0.41 19.83 10.89
CA ALA A 109 0.54 18.72 10.96
C ALA A 109 0.12 17.63 11.97
N SER A 110 -0.33 18.01 13.17
CA SER A 110 -0.73 17.07 14.21
C SER A 110 -1.99 16.29 13.86
N GLY A 111 -3.00 16.96 13.28
CA GLY A 111 -4.24 16.32 12.85
C GLY A 111 -4.02 15.38 11.68
N TRP A 112 -3.18 15.79 10.72
CA TRP A 112 -2.75 14.95 9.61
C TRP A 112 -2.01 13.69 10.07
N ASP A 113 -1.03 13.83 10.95
CA ASP A 113 -0.26 12.69 11.44
C ASP A 113 -1.14 11.72 12.24
N ALA A 114 -2.08 12.23 13.04
CA ALA A 114 -3.05 11.41 13.75
C ALA A 114 -3.94 10.62 12.76
N LEU A 115 -4.44 11.27 11.72
CA LEU A 115 -5.25 10.63 10.69
C LEU A 115 -4.50 9.50 9.98
N VAL A 116 -3.25 9.73 9.57
CA VAL A 116 -2.42 8.72 8.90
C VAL A 116 -2.10 7.55 9.84
N ARG A 117 -1.82 7.82 11.13
CA ARG A 117 -1.59 6.75 12.12
C ARG A 117 -2.82 5.90 12.34
N ASP A 118 -4.00 6.52 12.44
CA ASP A 118 -5.26 5.79 12.55
C ASP A 118 -5.49 4.91 11.32
N PHE A 119 -5.27 5.46 10.12
CA PHE A 119 -5.36 4.70 8.87
C PHE A 119 -4.40 3.50 8.87
N MET A 120 -3.14 3.67 9.26
CA MET A 120 -2.18 2.56 9.33
C MET A 120 -2.57 1.46 10.30
N ARG A 121 -3.15 1.84 11.45
CA ARG A 121 -3.54 0.90 12.51
C ARG A 121 -4.81 0.14 12.15
N GLU A 122 -5.79 0.84 11.59
CA GLU A 122 -7.14 0.32 11.40
C GLU A 122 -7.37 -0.26 10.01
N HIS A 123 -6.67 0.25 9.00
CA HIS A 123 -6.86 -0.15 7.62
C HIS A 123 -5.78 -1.14 7.15
N ALA A 124 -6.22 -2.33 6.78
CA ALA A 124 -5.37 -3.33 6.14
C ALA A 124 -5.26 -3.04 4.65
N ALA A 125 -4.24 -2.25 4.28
CA ALA A 125 -4.00 -1.90 2.88
C ALA A 125 -3.89 -3.16 2.00
N ARG A 126 -4.64 -3.19 0.90
CA ARG A 126 -4.77 -4.38 0.04
C ARG A 126 -3.85 -4.35 -1.17
N THR A 127 -3.24 -3.19 -1.43
CA THR A 127 -2.43 -2.91 -2.60
C THR A 127 -1.25 -2.02 -2.27
N PRO A 128 -0.08 -2.25 -2.90
CA PRO A 128 1.04 -1.33 -2.84
C PRO A 128 0.93 -0.17 -3.86
N VAL A 129 -0.12 -0.13 -4.69
CA VAL A 129 -0.26 0.88 -5.75
C VAL A 129 -0.71 2.22 -5.16
N PHE A 130 0.04 3.28 -5.46
CA PHE A 130 -0.16 4.64 -4.91
C PHE A 130 -1.59 5.18 -5.07
N THR A 131 -2.11 5.18 -6.30
CA THR A 131 -3.42 5.73 -6.63
C THR A 131 -4.54 4.94 -5.94
N GLU A 132 -4.36 3.63 -5.80
CA GLU A 132 -5.28 2.77 -5.09
C GLU A 132 -5.21 2.99 -3.57
N LEU A 133 -4.02 3.29 -3.02
CA LEU A 133 -3.88 3.59 -1.59
C LEU A 133 -4.58 4.90 -1.20
N ALA A 134 -4.51 5.93 -2.05
CA ALA A 134 -5.29 7.14 -1.84
C ALA A 134 -6.80 6.86 -1.86
N ARG A 135 -7.26 6.01 -2.79
CA ARG A 135 -8.65 5.56 -2.85
C ARG A 135 -9.06 4.77 -1.59
N GLU A 136 -8.16 3.95 -1.06
CA GLU A 136 -8.38 3.23 0.19
C GLU A 136 -8.53 4.19 1.40
N LEU A 137 -7.79 5.30 1.44
CA LEU A 137 -7.98 6.33 2.47
C LEU A 137 -9.38 6.97 2.37
N VAL A 138 -9.86 7.24 1.16
CA VAL A 138 -11.23 7.76 0.94
C VAL A 138 -12.27 6.78 1.47
N GLN A 139 -12.16 5.49 1.14
CA GLN A 139 -13.07 4.45 1.63
C GLN A 139 -13.04 4.33 3.16
N TYR A 140 -11.84 4.44 3.73
CA TYR A 140 -11.66 4.42 5.17
C TYR A 140 -12.34 5.62 5.86
N LEU A 141 -12.20 6.83 5.30
CA LEU A 141 -12.85 8.03 5.82
C LEU A 141 -14.37 7.99 5.69
N ASP A 142 -14.89 7.46 4.59
CA ASP A 142 -16.32 7.25 4.37
C ASP A 142 -16.92 6.29 5.42
N ALA A 143 -16.23 5.15 5.65
CA ALA A 143 -16.62 4.22 6.71
C ALA A 143 -16.53 4.86 8.12
N ARG A 144 -15.53 5.71 8.36
CA ARG A 144 -15.36 6.45 9.64
C ARG A 144 -16.45 7.47 9.89
N ALA A 145 -16.96 8.14 8.84
CA ALA A 145 -18.01 9.14 8.98
C ALA A 145 -19.28 8.55 9.63
N SER A 146 -19.58 7.27 9.37
CA SER A 146 -20.70 6.56 9.98
C SER A 146 -20.49 6.18 11.46
N CYS A 147 -19.24 6.16 11.94
CA CYS A 147 -18.86 5.64 13.25
C CYS A 147 -18.85 6.69 14.39
N ARG A 148 -19.33 7.92 14.14
CA ARG A 148 -19.36 9.04 15.12
C ARG A 148 -18.03 9.26 15.85
N ARG A 149 -16.93 9.37 15.10
CA ARG A 149 -15.67 9.94 15.63
C ARG A 149 -15.77 11.46 15.69
N ASP A 150 -14.88 12.09 16.46
CA ASP A 150 -14.70 13.55 16.53
C ASP A 150 -14.05 14.13 15.25
N ASP A 151 -14.19 13.45 14.11
CA ASP A 151 -13.71 13.90 12.82
C ASP A 151 -14.61 15.03 12.30
N PRO A 152 -14.06 16.04 11.58
CA PRO A 152 -14.89 17.03 10.92
C PRO A 152 -15.87 16.39 9.95
N ALA A 153 -17.14 16.79 9.98
CA ALA A 153 -18.20 16.19 9.15
C ALA A 153 -17.90 16.28 7.64
N TRP A 154 -17.17 17.32 7.21
CA TRP A 154 -16.77 17.54 5.82
C TRP A 154 -15.57 16.67 5.36
N LEU A 155 -14.88 15.97 6.26
CA LEU A 155 -13.59 15.33 5.97
C LEU A 155 -13.69 14.25 4.89
N HIS A 156 -14.69 13.37 4.97
CA HIS A 156 -14.87 12.28 4.01
C HIS A 156 -15.23 12.78 2.60
N GLU A 157 -16.10 13.79 2.52
CA GLU A 157 -16.48 14.42 1.25
C GLU A 157 -15.31 15.17 0.62
N LEU A 158 -14.54 15.92 1.42
CA LEU A 158 -13.35 16.62 0.93
C LEU A 158 -12.30 15.62 0.44
N ALA A 159 -12.13 14.49 1.13
CA ALA A 159 -11.20 13.45 0.68
C ALA A 159 -11.62 12.86 -0.66
N HIS A 160 -12.92 12.59 -0.84
CA HIS A 160 -13.42 12.14 -2.13
C HIS A 160 -13.20 13.18 -3.23
N TYR A 161 -13.41 14.46 -2.93
CA TYR A 161 -13.20 15.57 -3.85
C TYR A 161 -11.73 15.69 -4.30
N GLU A 162 -10.78 15.78 -3.36
CA GLU A 162 -9.35 15.87 -3.69
C GLU A 162 -8.85 14.63 -4.45
N TRP A 163 -9.30 13.44 -4.06
CA TRP A 163 -8.95 12.21 -4.78
C TRP A 163 -9.51 12.20 -6.21
N ALA A 164 -10.73 12.69 -6.42
CA ALA A 164 -11.36 12.71 -7.75
C ALA A 164 -10.58 13.59 -8.73
N GLU A 165 -9.99 14.70 -8.28
CA GLU A 165 -9.13 15.55 -9.12
C GLU A 165 -7.91 14.77 -9.65
N ILE A 166 -7.20 14.07 -8.74
CA ILE A 166 -6.04 13.25 -9.13
C ILE A 166 -6.46 12.06 -10.00
N ALA A 167 -7.57 11.39 -9.65
CA ALA A 167 -8.09 10.26 -10.40
C ALA A 167 -8.46 10.64 -11.85
N LEU A 168 -9.08 11.81 -12.04
CA LEU A 168 -9.38 12.35 -13.36
C LEU A 168 -8.10 12.75 -14.11
N GLN A 169 -7.13 13.36 -13.43
CA GLN A 169 -5.88 13.81 -14.05
C GLN A 169 -5.03 12.65 -14.59
N VAL A 170 -5.04 11.49 -13.93
CA VAL A 170 -4.27 10.30 -14.34
C VAL A 170 -5.08 9.29 -15.14
N SER A 171 -6.37 9.56 -15.38
CA SER A 171 -7.25 8.64 -16.11
C SER A 171 -6.81 8.50 -17.57
N GLU A 172 -6.68 7.26 -18.04
CA GLU A 172 -6.40 6.94 -19.44
C GLU A 172 -7.66 6.80 -20.30
N ALA A 173 -8.85 7.05 -19.73
CA ALA A 173 -10.12 6.92 -20.42
C ALA A 173 -10.23 7.91 -21.58
N ARG A 174 -10.71 7.42 -22.72
CA ARG A 174 -10.87 8.16 -23.98
C ARG A 174 -12.34 8.19 -24.37
N ALA A 175 -12.73 9.19 -25.17
CA ALA A 175 -14.08 9.26 -25.71
C ALA A 175 -14.50 7.96 -26.43
N ALA A 176 -13.58 7.33 -27.15
CA ALA A 176 -13.80 6.06 -27.85
C ALA A 176 -14.14 4.87 -26.93
N ASP A 177 -13.86 4.97 -25.63
CA ASP A 177 -14.17 3.90 -24.66
C ASP A 177 -15.66 3.88 -24.30
N VAL A 178 -16.40 4.94 -24.61
CA VAL A 178 -17.85 5.02 -24.42
C VAL A 178 -18.55 4.88 -25.77
N PRO A 179 -19.53 3.97 -25.94
CA PRO A 179 -20.30 3.90 -27.17
C PRO A 179 -21.01 5.22 -27.47
N HIS A 180 -20.66 5.84 -28.60
CA HIS A 180 -21.29 7.05 -29.11
C HIS A 180 -21.17 7.09 -30.64
N ASP A 181 -22.02 7.89 -31.28
CA ASP A 181 -21.87 8.24 -32.70
C ASP A 181 -20.95 9.47 -32.81
N PRO A 182 -19.71 9.33 -33.32
CA PRO A 182 -18.78 10.45 -33.44
C PRO A 182 -19.23 11.49 -34.48
N ASP A 183 -20.09 11.08 -35.43
CA ASP A 183 -20.63 11.93 -36.50
C ASP A 183 -22.09 12.34 -36.23
N GLY A 184 -22.59 12.07 -35.03
CA GLY A 184 -23.97 12.38 -34.62
C GLY A 184 -24.25 13.89 -34.59
N ASP A 185 -25.48 14.28 -34.98
CA ASP A 185 -25.90 15.68 -34.94
C ASP A 185 -26.24 16.11 -33.51
N PHE A 186 -25.51 17.11 -32.99
CA PHE A 186 -25.75 17.70 -31.67
C PHE A 186 -27.14 18.32 -31.49
N ARG A 187 -27.84 18.71 -32.56
CA ARG A 187 -29.15 19.36 -32.49
C ARG A 187 -30.31 18.37 -32.37
N THR A 188 -30.15 17.18 -32.93
CA THR A 188 -31.21 16.18 -33.02
C THR A 188 -30.88 14.89 -32.28
N GLY A 189 -29.61 14.65 -31.99
CA GLY A 189 -29.12 13.54 -31.18
C GLY A 189 -29.12 13.82 -29.67
N ILE A 190 -28.78 12.79 -28.90
CA ILE A 190 -28.63 12.86 -27.45
C ILE A 190 -27.13 12.83 -27.12
N PRO A 191 -26.56 13.91 -26.55
CA PRO A 191 -25.16 13.92 -26.14
C PRO A 191 -24.86 12.86 -25.09
N VAL A 192 -23.73 12.17 -25.24
CA VAL A 192 -23.24 11.19 -24.27
C VAL A 192 -22.17 11.85 -23.41
N PRO A 193 -22.23 11.72 -22.06
CA PRO A 193 -21.21 12.31 -21.20
C PRO A 193 -19.84 11.68 -21.47
N SER A 194 -18.80 12.53 -21.45
CA SER A 194 -17.42 12.07 -21.47
C SER A 194 -17.16 11.11 -20.31
N PRO A 195 -16.36 10.05 -20.47
CA PRO A 195 -15.95 9.18 -19.36
C PRO A 195 -15.16 9.92 -18.27
N LEU A 196 -14.65 11.12 -18.58
CA LEU A 196 -13.96 12.02 -17.66
C LEU A 196 -14.90 13.08 -17.03
N ALA A 197 -16.18 13.09 -17.39
CA ALA A 197 -17.16 13.98 -16.76
C ALA A 197 -17.79 13.27 -15.56
N TRP A 198 -17.31 13.59 -14.35
CA TRP A 198 -17.82 13.00 -13.11
C TRP A 198 -18.74 13.99 -12.39
N PRO A 199 -20.08 13.80 -12.43
CA PRO A 199 -21.00 14.63 -11.67
C PRO A 199 -20.94 14.23 -10.19
N LEU A 200 -20.40 15.12 -9.35
CA LEU A 200 -20.23 14.91 -7.93
C LEU A 200 -21.12 15.88 -7.15
N ALA A 201 -21.81 15.37 -6.12
CA ALA A 201 -22.67 16.14 -5.23
C ALA A 201 -22.25 15.87 -3.78
N TYR A 202 -22.22 16.94 -2.99
CA TYR A 202 -21.69 16.95 -1.62
C TYR A 202 -22.61 17.80 -0.75
N ASP A 203 -22.77 17.41 0.52
CA ASP A 203 -23.52 18.20 1.51
C ASP A 203 -22.72 19.42 1.96
N TRP A 204 -21.38 19.34 1.90
CA TRP A 204 -20.47 20.42 2.27
C TRP A 204 -19.91 21.15 1.04
N PRO A 205 -19.61 22.46 1.14
CA PRO A 205 -18.98 23.22 0.06
C PRO A 205 -17.48 22.90 -0.02
N VAL A 206 -17.13 21.66 -0.35
CA VAL A 206 -15.75 21.12 -0.36
C VAL A 206 -14.77 21.99 -1.15
N HIS A 207 -15.21 22.59 -2.26
CA HIS A 207 -14.43 23.51 -3.08
C HIS A 207 -14.08 24.85 -2.40
N ARG A 208 -14.66 25.16 -1.24
CA ARG A 208 -14.38 26.36 -0.43
C ARG A 208 -13.65 26.05 0.87
N ILE A 209 -13.45 24.78 1.19
CA ILE A 209 -12.74 24.36 2.39
C ILE A 209 -11.25 24.48 2.11
N GLY A 210 -10.52 25.11 3.02
CA GLY A 210 -9.08 25.26 2.93
C GLY A 210 -8.52 25.90 4.20
N PRO A 211 -7.18 25.96 4.33
CA PRO A 211 -6.56 26.77 5.37
C PRO A 211 -7.00 28.23 5.15
N GLY A 212 -7.56 28.84 6.20
CA GLY A 212 -8.16 30.18 6.14
C GLY A 212 -7.27 31.26 5.56
#